data_AF-A0A3M4S156-F1
#
_entry.id   AF-A0A3M4S156-F1
#
_cell.length_a   1.000
_cell.length_b   1.000
_cell.length_c   1.000
_cell.angle_alpha   90.00
_cell.angle_beta   90.00
_cell.angle_gamma   90.00
#
_symmetry.space_group_name_H-M   'P 1'
#
loop_
_entity.id
_entity.type
_entity.pdbx_description
1 polymer ?
#
loop_
_entity_poly.entity_id
_entity_poly.type
_entity_poly.pdbx_seq_one_letter_code
_entity_poly.pdbx_strand_id
1 'polypeptide(L)'
;MNEFCTPESNNSPTWTPIDFAIWKGVPEILGGGIPYIQRFKDAWLVHNKQYIKAAALKYSLPVELLAGVCWIEAAGDPNIVDRVMFEIRAHDPLNISTPERKTSFGWVSIQLRTAAITLGLDAEKMDISQLRSLANCIENDVYNIDIAAKHLRMLADHDHFTSIGMDEVRIIGARYNRGTGPAL
;
A
#
# COMPACT_ATOMS: atom_id res chain seq x y z
N MET A 1 3.76 10.27 20.48
CA MET A 1 4.09 10.60 19.08
C MET A 1 4.76 9.38 18.47
N ASN A 2 4.30 8.94 17.30
CA ASN A 2 4.96 7.86 16.57
C ASN A 2 6.20 8.45 15.90
N GLU A 3 7.32 7.73 15.94
CA GLU A 3 8.62 8.19 15.44
C GLU A 3 8.60 8.48 13.93
N PHE A 4 7.69 7.84 13.18
CA PHE A 4 7.64 7.92 11.71
C PHE A 4 6.55 8.82 11.14
N CYS A 5 5.48 9.07 11.90
CA CYS A 5 4.33 9.86 11.43
C CYS A 5 3.47 10.41 12.58
N THR A 6 2.60 11.37 12.27
CA THR A 6 1.45 11.70 13.09
C THR A 6 0.22 11.01 12.49
N PRO A 7 -0.32 9.95 13.12
CA PRO A 7 -1.47 9.26 12.55
C PRO A 7 -2.72 10.14 12.67
N GLU A 8 -3.21 10.64 11.54
CA GLU A 8 -4.43 11.44 11.45
C GLU A 8 -5.41 10.80 10.47
N SER A 9 -6.53 10.26 10.99
CA SER A 9 -7.57 9.69 10.13
C SER A 9 -8.15 10.76 9.19
N ASN A 10 -8.28 10.43 7.92
CA ASN A 10 -9.00 11.23 6.94
C ASN A 10 -10.44 10.72 6.69
N ASN A 11 -10.92 9.79 7.53
CA ASN A 11 -12.25 9.18 7.45
C ASN A 11 -12.57 8.54 6.08
N SER A 12 -11.56 7.94 5.43
CA SER A 12 -11.77 7.17 4.21
C SER A 12 -12.74 6.00 4.39
N PRO A 13 -13.40 5.56 3.29
CA PRO A 13 -14.13 4.30 3.26
C PRO A 13 -13.27 3.13 3.73
N THR A 14 -13.84 2.21 4.49
CA THR A 14 -13.14 1.03 5.01
C THR A 14 -13.66 -0.26 4.36
N TRP A 15 -12.74 -1.18 4.08
CA TRP A 15 -12.99 -2.53 3.60
C TRP A 15 -12.94 -3.51 4.77
N THR A 16 -14.11 -3.99 5.17
CA THR A 16 -14.25 -4.86 6.34
C THR A 16 -14.24 -6.35 5.94
N PRO A 17 -14.09 -7.27 6.90
CA PRO A 17 -14.30 -8.69 6.63
C PRO A 17 -15.69 -9.02 6.05
N ILE A 18 -16.71 -8.22 6.38
CA ILE A 18 -18.06 -8.37 5.81
C ILE A 18 -18.04 -8.00 4.32
N ASP A 19 -17.38 -6.89 3.96
CA ASP A 19 -17.23 -6.48 2.56
C ASP A 19 -16.49 -7.53 1.73
N PHE A 20 -15.43 -8.11 2.29
CA PHE A 20 -14.72 -9.22 1.66
C PHE A 20 -15.61 -10.45 1.48
N ALA A 21 -16.41 -10.80 2.50
CA ALA A 21 -17.35 -11.92 2.41
C ALA A 21 -18.45 -11.67 1.36
N ILE A 22 -18.96 -10.44 1.24
CA ILE A 22 -19.91 -10.06 0.20
C ILE A 22 -19.26 -10.16 -1.18
N TRP A 23 -18.06 -9.59 -1.34
CA TRP A 23 -17.32 -9.64 -2.59
C TRP A 23 -17.08 -11.07 -3.08
N LYS A 24 -16.59 -11.96 -2.21
CA LYS A 24 -16.21 -13.33 -2.58
C LYS A 24 -17.37 -14.32 -2.59
N GLY A 25 -18.36 -14.12 -1.72
CA GLY A 25 -19.41 -15.11 -1.43
C GLY A 25 -20.78 -14.80 -2.03
N VAL A 26 -21.09 -13.52 -2.31
CA VAL A 26 -22.40 -13.14 -2.86
C VAL A 26 -22.31 -13.08 -4.39
N PRO A 27 -23.23 -13.74 -5.13
CA PRO A 27 -23.30 -13.62 -6.58
C PRO A 27 -23.46 -12.18 -7.05
N GLU A 28 -22.93 -11.86 -8.23
CA GLU A 28 -23.02 -10.51 -8.81
C GLU A 28 -24.46 -10.02 -8.96
N ILE A 29 -25.39 -10.90 -9.36
CA ILE A 29 -26.83 -10.60 -9.48
C ILE A 29 -27.48 -10.19 -8.15
N LEU A 30 -26.86 -10.52 -7.02
CA LEU A 30 -27.30 -10.15 -5.67
C LEU A 30 -26.44 -9.02 -5.07
N GLY A 31 -25.60 -8.38 -5.90
CA GLY A 31 -24.82 -7.21 -5.53
C GLY A 31 -23.37 -7.47 -5.13
N GLY A 32 -22.91 -8.72 -5.12
CA GLY A 32 -21.50 -9.08 -4.85
C GLY A 32 -20.59 -9.04 -6.08
N GLY A 33 -19.51 -9.83 -6.08
CA GLY A 33 -18.62 -9.98 -7.24
C GLY A 33 -17.84 -8.72 -7.64
N ILE A 34 -17.37 -8.69 -8.89
CA ILE A 34 -16.49 -7.62 -9.42
C ILE A 34 -17.08 -6.22 -9.23
N PRO A 35 -18.38 -5.96 -9.49
CA PRO A 35 -18.94 -4.62 -9.30
C PRO A 35 -18.89 -4.15 -7.84
N TYR A 36 -18.96 -5.05 -6.86
CA TYR A 36 -18.91 -4.69 -5.44
C TYR A 36 -17.56 -4.08 -5.06
N ILE A 37 -16.47 -4.77 -5.38
CA ILE A 37 -15.11 -4.27 -5.10
C ILE A 37 -14.78 -3.02 -5.92
N GLN A 38 -15.20 -2.95 -7.19
CA GLN A 38 -14.95 -1.77 -8.03
C GLN A 38 -15.60 -0.51 -7.46
N ARG A 39 -16.85 -0.58 -6.99
CA ARG A 39 -17.52 0.56 -6.35
C ARG A 39 -16.78 1.06 -5.10
N PHE A 40 -16.25 0.13 -4.29
CA PHE A 40 -15.45 0.50 -3.14
C PHE A 40 -14.15 1.21 -3.58
N LYS A 41 -13.41 0.61 -4.52
CA LYS A 41 -12.16 1.17 -5.06
C LYS A 41 -12.37 2.57 -5.63
N ASP A 42 -13.45 2.77 -6.38
CA ASP A 42 -13.84 4.07 -6.93
C ASP A 42 -14.13 5.09 -5.82
N ALA A 43 -14.93 4.72 -4.83
CA ALA A 43 -15.26 5.60 -3.70
C ALA A 43 -14.02 6.00 -2.90
N TRP A 44 -13.13 5.04 -2.63
CA TRP A 44 -11.87 5.28 -1.93
C TRP A 44 -10.95 6.21 -2.73
N LEU A 45 -10.81 5.98 -4.04
CA LEU A 45 -9.99 6.81 -4.93
C LEU A 45 -10.53 8.25 -5.00
N VAL A 46 -11.86 8.41 -5.14
CA VAL A 46 -12.52 9.72 -5.21
C VAL A 46 -12.35 10.49 -3.91
N HIS A 47 -12.49 9.81 -2.76
CA HIS A 47 -12.27 10.41 -1.44
C HIS A 47 -10.84 10.93 -1.30
N ASN A 48 -9.86 10.13 -1.72
CA ASN A 48 -8.44 10.42 -1.55
C ASN A 48 -7.81 11.26 -2.68
N LYS A 49 -8.59 11.69 -3.68
CA LYS A 49 -8.10 12.33 -4.91
C LYS A 49 -7.17 13.53 -4.68
N GLN A 50 -7.40 14.32 -3.63
CA GLN A 50 -6.59 15.50 -3.36
C GLN A 50 -5.20 15.11 -2.84
N TYR A 51 -5.13 14.11 -1.96
CA TYR A 51 -3.87 13.56 -1.46
C TYR A 51 -3.07 12.87 -2.57
N ILE A 52 -3.74 12.12 -3.44
CA ILE A 52 -3.12 11.49 -4.62
C ILE A 52 -2.52 12.54 -5.54
N LYS A 53 -3.27 13.59 -5.88
CA LYS A 53 -2.75 14.70 -6.71
C LYS A 53 -1.56 15.40 -6.06
N ALA A 54 -1.65 15.69 -4.76
CA ALA A 54 -0.59 16.35 -4.02
C ALA A 54 0.69 15.49 -3.97
N ALA A 55 0.56 14.20 -3.68
CA ALA A 55 1.69 13.27 -3.64
C ALA A 55 2.31 13.05 -5.03
N ALA A 56 1.49 12.87 -6.07
CA ALA A 56 1.98 12.78 -7.44
C ALA A 56 2.79 14.01 -7.84
N LEU A 57 2.28 15.21 -7.53
CA LEU A 57 3.00 16.47 -7.77
C LEU A 57 4.31 16.54 -6.98
N LYS A 58 4.28 16.25 -5.67
CA LYS A 58 5.44 16.26 -4.77
C LYS A 58 6.58 15.38 -5.30
N TYR A 59 6.24 14.23 -5.87
CA TYR A 59 7.20 13.27 -6.41
C TYR A 59 7.32 13.31 -7.94
N SER A 60 6.81 14.37 -8.59
CA SER A 60 6.89 14.58 -10.05
C SER A 60 6.38 13.42 -10.91
N LEU A 61 5.38 12.68 -10.42
CA LEU A 61 4.78 11.53 -11.12
C LEU A 61 3.57 11.96 -11.95
N PRO A 62 3.26 11.26 -13.06
CA PRO A 62 1.94 11.32 -13.66
C PRO A 62 0.88 10.92 -12.63
N VAL A 63 -0.19 11.70 -12.51
CA VAL A 63 -1.24 11.43 -11.52
C VAL A 63 -1.94 10.11 -11.82
N GLU A 64 -2.05 9.74 -13.09
CA GLU A 64 -2.67 8.51 -13.58
C GLU A 64 -1.91 7.27 -13.09
N LEU A 65 -0.58 7.34 -13.00
CA LEU A 65 0.24 6.24 -12.48
C LEU A 65 -0.08 5.97 -11.01
N LEU A 66 -0.03 7.01 -10.17
CA LEU A 66 -0.31 6.86 -8.74
C LEU A 66 -1.77 6.48 -8.48
N ALA A 67 -2.71 7.12 -9.20
CA ALA A 67 -4.13 6.78 -9.10
C ALA A 67 -4.42 5.33 -9.51
N GLY A 68 -3.78 4.86 -10.60
CA GLY A 68 -3.90 3.48 -11.06
C GLY A 68 -3.38 2.47 -10.04
N VAL A 69 -2.21 2.74 -9.45
CA VAL A 69 -1.65 1.92 -8.36
C VAL A 69 -2.58 1.89 -7.16
N CYS A 70 -3.05 3.05 -6.69
CA CYS A 70 -4.03 3.14 -5.60
C CYS A 70 -5.30 2.33 -5.88
N TRP A 71 -5.85 2.40 -7.09
CA TRP A 71 -7.08 1.68 -7.44
C TRP A 71 -6.88 0.17 -7.59
N ILE A 72 -5.73 -0.27 -8.11
CA ILE A 72 -5.41 -1.69 -8.22
C ILE A 72 -5.24 -2.33 -6.83
N GLU A 73 -4.54 -1.64 -5.93
CA GLU A 73 -4.17 -2.17 -4.61
C GLU A 73 -5.27 -2.02 -3.55
N ALA A 74 -6.12 -0.99 -3.63
CA ALA A 74 -7.19 -0.79 -2.65
C ALA A 74 -8.08 -2.03 -2.50
N ALA A 75 -8.44 -2.39 -1.27
CA ALA A 75 -9.35 -3.50 -0.97
C ALA A 75 -8.93 -4.89 -1.50
N GLY A 76 -7.62 -5.15 -1.67
CA GLY A 76 -7.10 -6.49 -1.94
C GLY A 76 -7.42 -7.49 -0.82
N ASP A 77 -6.87 -7.26 0.37
CA ASP A 77 -7.18 -7.98 1.61
C ASP A 77 -7.74 -7.02 2.68
N PRO A 78 -8.55 -7.50 3.65
CA PRO A 78 -8.98 -6.66 4.76
C PRO A 78 -7.77 -6.32 5.63
N ASN A 79 -7.44 -5.03 5.78
CA ASN A 79 -6.30 -4.54 6.58
C ASN A 79 -6.19 -5.16 8.00
N ILE A 80 -7.32 -5.60 8.57
CA ILE A 80 -7.38 -6.26 9.89
C ILE A 80 -6.65 -7.61 9.88
N VAL A 81 -6.72 -8.36 8.78
CA VAL A 81 -6.12 -9.70 8.68
C VAL A 81 -4.60 -9.63 8.77
N ASP A 82 -3.99 -8.72 8.02
CA ASP A 82 -2.53 -8.53 8.01
C ASP A 82 -2.00 -8.04 9.36
N ARG A 83 -2.73 -7.12 10.02
CA ARG A 83 -2.41 -6.68 11.38
C ARG A 83 -2.48 -7.82 12.40
N VAL A 84 -3.55 -8.61 12.38
CA VAL A 84 -3.70 -9.74 13.32
C VAL A 84 -2.58 -10.76 13.11
N MET A 85 -2.28 -11.11 11.85
CA MET A 85 -1.20 -12.03 11.53
C MET A 85 0.17 -11.50 11.95
N PHE A 86 0.42 -10.19 11.78
CA PHE A 86 1.64 -9.55 12.25
C PHE A 86 1.79 -9.63 13.77
N GLU A 87 0.74 -9.29 14.53
CA GLU A 87 0.81 -9.31 15.99
C GLU A 87 0.97 -10.73 16.55
N ILE A 88 0.36 -11.74 15.91
CA ILE A 88 0.57 -13.15 16.26
C ILE A 88 2.05 -13.52 16.09
N ARG A 89 2.67 -13.17 14.96
CA ARG A 89 4.09 -13.45 14.70
C ARG A 89 5.03 -12.63 15.58
N ALA A 90 4.67 -11.39 15.89
CA ALA A 90 5.46 -10.51 16.75
C ALA A 90 5.55 -11.00 18.20
N HIS A 91 4.59 -11.83 18.62
CA HIS A 91 4.56 -12.46 19.93
C HIS A 91 4.85 -13.96 19.86
N ASP A 92 5.38 -14.48 18.75
CA ASP A 92 5.78 -15.88 18.63
C ASP A 92 6.94 -16.19 19.61
N PRO A 93 6.67 -16.91 20.72
CA PRO A 93 7.65 -17.10 21.79
C PRO A 93 8.79 -18.04 21.37
N LEU A 94 8.65 -18.75 20.25
CA LEU A 94 9.62 -19.70 19.74
C LEU A 94 10.49 -19.11 18.62
N ASN A 95 10.23 -17.88 18.17
CA ASN A 95 10.88 -17.25 17.00
C ASN A 95 10.88 -18.15 15.74
N ILE A 96 9.92 -19.07 15.63
CA ILE A 96 9.81 -19.98 14.49
C ILE A 96 9.30 -19.20 13.27
N SER A 97 8.49 -18.17 13.51
CA SER A 97 8.03 -17.20 12.53
C SER A 97 8.48 -15.80 12.95
N THR A 98 9.46 -15.23 12.25
CA THR A 98 9.74 -13.80 12.40
C THR A 98 8.59 -13.02 11.72
N PRO A 99 8.12 -11.89 12.28
CA PRO A 99 7.21 -10.99 11.56
C PRO A 99 7.80 -10.70 10.20
N GLU A 100 7.10 -11.12 9.14
CA GLU A 100 7.69 -11.09 7.83
C GLU A 100 7.78 -9.64 7.37
N ARG A 101 9.01 -9.16 7.15
CA ARG A 101 9.27 -7.84 6.55
C ARG A 101 8.62 -7.69 5.16
N LYS A 102 8.10 -8.79 4.59
CA LYS A 102 7.37 -8.89 3.33
C LYS A 102 5.85 -8.70 3.46
N THR A 103 5.30 -8.63 4.68
CA THR A 103 3.87 -8.35 4.87
C THR A 103 3.58 -6.93 4.39
N SER A 104 2.63 -6.81 3.47
CA SER A 104 2.07 -5.57 2.95
C SER A 104 1.04 -5.01 3.93
N PHE A 105 1.03 -3.69 4.12
CA PHE A 105 0.04 -3.02 4.95
C PHE A 105 -0.55 -1.82 4.22
N GLY A 106 -1.75 -1.43 4.65
CA GLY A 106 -2.46 -0.26 4.15
C GLY A 106 -3.11 -0.50 2.79
N TRP A 107 -3.92 0.48 2.37
CA TRP A 107 -4.75 0.41 1.18
C TRP A 107 -3.99 0.32 -0.14
N VAL A 108 -2.71 0.68 -0.15
CA VAL A 108 -1.83 0.59 -1.31
C VAL A 108 -0.80 -0.56 -1.16
N SER A 109 -1.04 -1.49 -0.24
CA SER A 109 -0.31 -2.77 -0.12
C SER A 109 1.22 -2.67 -0.06
N ILE A 110 1.78 -1.66 0.63
CA ILE A 110 3.23 -1.48 0.70
C ILE A 110 3.82 -2.40 1.77
N GLN A 111 4.81 -3.19 1.38
CA GLN A 111 5.57 -4.05 2.30
C GLN A 111 6.36 -3.22 3.31
N LEU A 112 6.42 -3.66 4.58
CA LEU A 112 7.20 -2.96 5.63
C LEU A 112 8.66 -2.74 5.24
N ARG A 113 9.30 -3.74 4.63
CA ARG A 113 10.68 -3.61 4.12
C ARG A 113 10.79 -2.51 3.07
N THR A 114 9.86 -2.50 2.12
CA THR A 114 9.83 -1.51 1.04
C THR A 114 9.58 -0.12 1.59
N ALA A 115 8.66 0.04 2.54
CA ALA A 115 8.42 1.29 3.23
C ALA A 115 9.67 1.77 3.99
N ALA A 116 10.31 0.91 4.77
CA ALA A 116 11.52 1.23 5.50
C ALA A 116 12.66 1.70 4.57
N ILE A 117 12.93 0.96 3.49
CA ILE A 117 13.91 1.35 2.47
C ILE A 117 13.53 2.68 1.82
N THR A 118 12.24 2.87 1.53
CA THR A 118 11.72 4.11 0.93
C THR A 118 11.91 5.31 1.87
N LEU A 119 11.90 5.09 3.18
CA LEU A 119 12.19 6.11 4.20
C LEU A 119 13.70 6.29 4.46
N GLY A 120 14.57 5.50 3.81
CA GLY A 120 16.02 5.53 4.02
C GLY A 120 16.47 4.80 5.29
N LEU A 121 15.63 3.92 5.83
CA LEU A 121 15.92 3.12 7.03
C LEU A 121 16.59 1.80 6.66
N ASP A 122 17.39 1.26 7.58
CA ASP A 122 17.97 -0.08 7.47
C ASP A 122 16.95 -1.12 7.95
N ALA A 123 16.13 -1.62 7.01
CA ALA A 123 15.05 -2.56 7.29
C ALA A 123 15.50 -3.86 7.97
N GLU A 124 16.79 -4.25 7.85
CA GLU A 124 17.32 -5.46 8.47
C GLU A 124 17.72 -5.24 9.95
N LYS A 125 17.85 -3.98 10.38
CA LYS A 125 18.20 -3.61 11.76
C LYS A 125 17.02 -3.10 12.59
N MET A 126 15.84 -2.93 11.99
CA MET A 126 14.66 -2.46 12.71
C MET A 126 14.15 -3.52 13.68
N ASP A 127 13.85 -3.09 14.92
CA ASP A 127 13.20 -3.96 15.90
C ASP A 127 11.68 -4.04 15.68
N ILE A 128 11.02 -4.95 16.43
CA ILE A 128 9.58 -5.19 16.33
C ILE A 128 8.76 -3.93 16.68
N SER A 129 9.23 -3.11 17.62
CA SER A 129 8.51 -1.90 18.04
C SER A 129 8.55 -0.82 16.95
N GLN A 130 9.68 -0.69 16.26
CA GLN A 130 9.85 0.17 15.11
C GLN A 130 9.03 -0.33 13.92
N LEU A 131 9.04 -1.64 13.64
CA LEU A 131 8.21 -2.23 12.58
C LEU A 131 6.72 -2.03 12.85
N ARG A 132 6.26 -2.20 14.09
CA ARG A 132 4.87 -1.95 14.50
C ARG A 132 4.49 -0.47 14.35
N SER A 133 5.39 0.43 14.75
CA SER A 133 5.18 1.87 14.60
C SER A 133 5.08 2.28 13.12
N LEU A 134 5.94 1.70 12.27
CA LEU A 134 5.86 1.90 10.82
C LEU A 134 4.56 1.33 10.24
N ALA A 135 4.14 0.13 10.64
CA ALA A 135 2.86 -0.46 10.23
C ALA A 135 1.66 0.43 10.58
N ASN A 136 1.64 1.00 11.80
CA ASN A 136 0.60 1.95 12.21
C ASN A 136 0.54 3.20 11.31
N CYS A 137 1.69 3.65 10.81
CA CYS A 137 1.74 4.78 9.88
C CYS A 137 1.23 4.40 8.49
N ILE A 138 1.60 3.22 8.00
CA ILE A 138 1.23 2.74 6.66
C ILE A 138 -0.27 2.41 6.60
N GLU A 139 -0.91 2.07 7.71
CA GLU A 139 -2.37 1.92 7.78
C GLU A 139 -3.13 3.25 7.63
N ASN A 140 -2.46 4.38 7.77
CA ASN A 140 -3.06 5.68 7.49
C ASN A 140 -3.03 6.00 6.00
N ASP A 141 -4.20 6.16 5.38
CA ASP A 141 -4.36 6.38 3.95
C ASP A 141 -3.48 7.49 3.38
N VAL A 142 -3.43 8.66 4.05
CA VAL A 142 -2.67 9.82 3.55
C VAL A 142 -1.17 9.50 3.54
N TYR A 143 -0.67 8.91 4.63
CA TYR A 143 0.72 8.48 4.71
C TYR A 143 1.04 7.36 3.71
N ASN A 144 0.10 6.42 3.52
CA ASN A 144 0.23 5.30 2.60
C ASN A 144 0.29 5.75 1.14
N ILE A 145 -0.50 6.75 0.75
CA ILE A 145 -0.44 7.39 -0.57
C ILE A 145 0.90 8.11 -0.78
N ASP A 146 1.36 8.87 0.22
CA ASP A 146 2.63 9.61 0.14
C ASP A 146 3.83 8.67 -0.03
N ILE A 147 3.88 7.60 0.76
CA ILE A 147 4.98 6.63 0.69
C ILE A 147 4.89 5.76 -0.58
N ALA A 148 3.69 5.47 -1.10
CA ALA A 148 3.52 4.84 -2.42
C ALA A 148 4.10 5.71 -3.55
N ALA A 149 3.76 6.99 -3.54
CA ALA A 149 4.27 7.94 -4.53
C ALA A 149 5.80 8.07 -4.43
N LYS A 150 6.35 8.16 -3.22
CA LYS A 150 7.80 8.17 -3.02
C LYS A 150 8.45 6.90 -3.58
N HIS A 151 7.86 5.73 -3.32
CA HIS A 151 8.39 4.47 -3.82
C HIS A 151 8.36 4.38 -5.35
N LEU A 152 7.25 4.78 -5.99
CA LEU A 152 7.14 4.83 -7.46
C LEU A 152 8.19 5.75 -8.09
N ARG A 153 8.49 6.89 -7.46
CA ARG A 153 9.60 7.77 -7.88
C ARG A 153 10.94 7.05 -7.77
N MET A 154 11.23 6.38 -6.66
CA MET A 154 12.47 5.60 -6.53
C MET A 154 12.62 4.51 -7.59
N LEU A 155 11.51 3.86 -8.00
CA LEU A 155 11.52 2.90 -9.10
C LEU A 155 11.83 3.56 -10.45
N ALA A 156 11.26 4.75 -10.71
CA ALA A 156 11.58 5.51 -11.92
C ALA A 156 13.07 5.93 -11.95
N ASP A 157 13.60 6.36 -10.80
CA ASP A 157 14.99 6.79 -10.66
C ASP A 157 15.96 5.60 -10.79
N HIS A 158 15.58 4.43 -10.28
CA HIS A 158 16.32 3.17 -10.45
C HIS A 158 16.50 2.80 -11.92
N ASP A 159 15.47 3.03 -12.75
CA ASP A 159 15.53 2.77 -14.19
C ASP A 159 16.07 3.97 -15.00
N HIS A 160 16.52 5.04 -14.32
CA HIS A 160 17.07 6.25 -14.91
C HIS A 160 16.11 6.99 -15.85
N PHE A 161 14.80 6.93 -15.59
CA PHE A 161 13.81 7.64 -16.39
C PHE A 161 13.86 9.16 -16.13
N THR A 162 14.20 9.93 -17.17
CA THR A 162 14.22 11.40 -17.13
C THR A 162 12.84 12.03 -17.31
N SER A 163 11.90 11.29 -17.92
CA SER A 163 10.49 11.63 -18.06
C SER A 163 9.64 10.36 -17.97
N ILE A 164 8.41 10.47 -17.50
CA ILE A 164 7.52 9.31 -17.32
C ILE A 164 6.38 9.40 -18.34
N GLY A 165 6.54 8.72 -19.48
CA GLY A 165 5.50 8.47 -20.46
C GLY A 165 4.77 7.15 -20.20
N MET A 166 3.92 6.74 -21.13
CA MET A 166 3.09 5.55 -20.96
C MET A 166 3.88 4.24 -20.89
N ASP A 167 5.05 4.16 -21.52
CA ASP A 167 5.89 2.96 -21.45
C ASP A 167 6.59 2.88 -20.09
N GLU A 168 7.10 4.00 -19.59
CA GLU A 168 7.67 4.08 -18.24
C GLU A 168 6.61 3.78 -17.17
N VAL A 169 5.37 4.27 -17.34
CA VAL A 169 4.23 3.93 -16.45
C VAL A 169 4.05 2.41 -16.35
N ARG A 170 4.11 1.68 -17.46
CA ARG A 170 3.97 0.22 -17.47
C ARG A 170 5.10 -0.48 -16.73
N ILE A 171 6.34 -0.04 -16.97
CA ILE A 171 7.54 -0.61 -16.33
C ILE A 171 7.50 -0.33 -14.82
N ILE A 172 7.28 0.92 -14.42
CA ILE A 172 7.20 1.31 -13.00
C ILE A 172 6.08 0.54 -12.30
N GLY A 173 4.89 0.46 -12.90
CA GLY A 173 3.77 -0.31 -12.34
C GLY A 173 4.09 -1.80 -12.19
N ALA A 174 4.75 -2.41 -13.18
CA ALA A 174 5.17 -3.81 -13.10
C ALA A 174 6.20 -4.02 -11.97
N ARG A 175 7.13 -3.09 -11.78
CA ARG A 175 8.11 -3.13 -10.68
C ARG A 175 7.48 -2.90 -9.31
N TYR A 176 6.45 -2.08 -9.22
CA TYR A 176 5.71 -1.90 -7.97
C TYR A 176 5.12 -3.24 -7.48
N ASN A 177 4.57 -4.03 -8.40
CA ASN A 177 3.97 -5.32 -8.08
C ASN A 177 4.99 -6.46 -7.91
N ARG A 178 6.07 -6.50 -8.72
CA ARG A 178 7.01 -7.65 -8.79
C ARG A 178 8.41 -7.38 -8.22
N GLY A 179 8.72 -6.14 -7.86
CA GLY A 179 10.05 -5.69 -7.45
C GLY A 179 10.99 -5.34 -8.62
N THR A 180 12.22 -4.97 -8.29
CA THR A 180 13.25 -4.50 -9.26
C THR A 180 14.04 -5.62 -9.94
N GLY A 181 13.66 -6.89 -9.73
CA GLY A 181 14.22 -8.02 -10.48
C GLY A 181 14.01 -7.85 -12.00
N PRO A 182 14.60 -8.72 -12.84
CA PRO A 182 14.41 -8.65 -14.29
C PRO A 182 12.92 -8.65 -14.61
N ALA A 183 12.41 -7.54 -15.16
CA ALA A 183 11.07 -7.50 -15.70
C ALA A 183 11.09 -8.36 -16.96
N LEU A 184 10.47 -9.54 -16.89
CA LEU A 184 10.20 -10.38 -18.06
C LEU A 184 9.24 -9.68 -19.02
#